data_AF-A0A7J4D0C1-F1
#
_entry.id   AF-A0A7J4D0C1-F1
#
_cell.length_a   1.000
_cell.length_b   1.000
_cell.length_c   1.000
_cell.angle_alpha   90.00
_cell.angle_beta   90.00
_cell.angle_gamma   90.00
#
_symmetry.space_group_name_H-M   'P 1'
#
loop_
_entity.id
_entity.type
_entity.pdbx_description
1 polymer ?
#
loop_
_entity_poly.entity_id
_entity_poly.type
_entity_poly.pdbx_seq_one_letter_code
_entity_poly.pdbx_strand_id
1 'polypeptide(L)'
;SVALADAGIPMRDMIPSCASGKVNDVVVLDLNKEEDNYGQADLPLAIIPSTGEIVLLQLDGHLTPDEFEQALDLATSGCMDLYKKMRLALENRYGGSA
;
A
#
# COMPACT_ATOMS: atom_id res chain seq x y z
N SER A 1 0.89 -9.79 -6.10
CA SER A 1 1.16 -10.71 -4.97
C SER A 1 0.17 -11.85 -4.85
N VAL A 2 -1.13 -11.59 -4.68
CA VAL A 2 -2.13 -12.65 -4.42
C VAL A 2 -2.17 -13.73 -5.50
N ALA A 3 -2.09 -13.38 -6.80
CA ALA A 3 -2.07 -14.37 -7.88
C ALA A 3 -0.89 -15.33 -7.82
N LEU A 4 0.29 -14.89 -7.37
CA LEU A 4 1.47 -15.76 -7.20
C LEU A 4 1.27 -16.72 -6.03
N ALA A 5 0.68 -16.25 -4.94
CA ALA A 5 0.30 -17.10 -3.80
C ALA A 5 -0.76 -18.13 -4.21
N ASP A 6 -1.77 -17.72 -4.98
CA ASP A 6 -2.81 -18.60 -5.53
C ASP A 6 -2.23 -19.67 -6.46
N ALA A 7 -1.20 -19.33 -7.23
CA ALA A 7 -0.47 -20.26 -8.10
C ALA A 7 0.48 -21.21 -7.34
N GLY A 8 0.61 -21.07 -6.02
CA GLY A 8 1.51 -21.91 -5.22
C GLY A 8 3.00 -21.62 -5.44
N ILE A 9 3.34 -20.43 -5.95
CA ILE A 9 4.74 -20.03 -6.15
C ILE A 9 5.33 -19.61 -4.80
N PRO A 10 6.45 -20.22 -4.34
CA PRO A 10 7.09 -19.81 -3.10
C PRO A 10 7.56 -18.36 -3.16
N MET A 11 7.10 -17.55 -2.20
CA MET A 11 7.49 -16.15 -2.02
C MET A 11 8.00 -15.94 -0.60
N ARG A 12 8.85 -14.92 -0.39
CA ARG A 12 9.31 -14.55 0.96
C ARG A 12 8.18 -14.01 1.82
N ASP A 13 7.33 -13.16 1.22
CA ASP A 13 6.13 -12.61 1.83
C ASP A 13 5.17 -12.16 0.72
N MET A 14 3.94 -11.80 1.07
CA MET A 14 3.05 -11.09 0.17
C MET A 14 3.32 -9.59 0.25
N ILE A 15 3.32 -8.94 -0.92
CA ILE A 15 3.54 -7.49 -1.02
C ILE A 15 2.17 -6.78 -1.10
N PRO A 16 1.67 -6.14 -0.03
CA PRO A 16 0.62 -5.14 -0.12
C PRO A 16 1.18 -3.82 -0.69
N SER A 17 0.29 -3.03 -1.27
CA SER A 17 0.61 -1.70 -1.80
C SER A 17 -0.58 -0.78 -1.61
N CYS A 18 -0.33 0.46 -1.22
CA CYS A 18 -1.32 1.52 -1.11
C CYS A 18 -0.69 2.83 -1.55
N ALA A 19 -1.49 3.69 -2.18
CA ALA A 19 -1.09 5.07 -2.46
C ALA A 19 -1.50 5.97 -1.30
N SER A 20 -0.70 6.98 -1.02
CA SER A 20 -1.10 8.14 -0.23
C SER A 20 -0.82 9.38 -1.05
N GLY A 21 -1.41 10.50 -0.72
CA GLY A 21 -1.16 11.73 -1.47
C GLY A 21 -1.64 12.95 -0.75
N LYS A 22 -1.55 14.09 -1.43
CA LYS A 22 -1.95 15.39 -0.89
C LYS A 22 -3.06 15.99 -1.74
N VAL A 23 -4.21 16.27 -1.12
CA VAL A 23 -5.38 16.85 -1.76
C VAL A 23 -5.87 18.01 -0.90
N ASN A 24 -6.03 19.20 -1.49
CA ASN A 24 -6.43 20.42 -0.78
C ASN A 24 -5.59 20.68 0.48
N ASP A 25 -4.28 20.42 0.39
CA ASP A 25 -3.30 20.60 1.47
C ASP A 25 -3.47 19.63 2.65
N VAL A 26 -4.19 18.52 2.44
CA VAL A 26 -4.36 17.45 3.42
C VAL A 26 -3.76 16.17 2.87
N VAL A 27 -2.94 15.49 3.68
CA VAL A 27 -2.45 14.15 3.36
C VAL A 27 -3.58 13.14 3.55
N VAL A 28 -3.85 12.35 2.51
CA VAL A 28 -4.93 11.37 2.43
C VAL A 28 -4.40 10.00 1.99
N LEU A 29 -5.19 8.95 2.26
CA LEU A 29 -4.88 7.56 1.94
C LEU A 29 -5.78 7.07 0.80
N ASP A 30 -5.21 6.27 -0.10
CA ASP A 30 -5.88 5.58 -1.20
C ASP A 30 -6.60 6.54 -2.15
N LEU A 31 -5.80 7.24 -2.97
CA LEU A 31 -6.31 8.24 -3.91
C LEU A 31 -7.26 7.62 -4.93
N ASN A 32 -8.40 8.26 -5.12
CA ASN A 32 -9.24 8.01 -6.28
C ASN A 32 -8.75 8.83 -7.50
N LYS A 33 -9.39 8.61 -8.65
CA LYS A 33 -9.00 9.29 -9.90
C LYS A 33 -9.04 10.81 -9.83
N GLU A 34 -10.05 11.40 -9.19
CA GLU A 34 -10.18 12.87 -9.12
C GLU A 34 -9.10 13.45 -8.20
N GLU A 35 -8.81 12.77 -7.09
CA GLU A 35 -7.75 13.12 -6.15
C GLU A 35 -6.36 13.02 -6.78
N ASP A 36 -6.11 12.01 -7.60
CA ASP A 36 -4.86 11.85 -8.35
C ASP A 36 -4.69 12.93 -9.44
N ASN A 37 -5.75 13.23 -10.22
CA ASN A 37 -5.65 14.20 -11.31
C ASN A 37 -5.58 15.66 -10.87
N TYR A 38 -6.22 15.99 -9.73
CA TYR A 38 -6.36 17.38 -9.26
C TYR A 38 -5.64 17.64 -7.93
N GLY A 39 -5.10 16.60 -7.29
CA GLY A 39 -4.30 16.71 -6.08
C GLY A 39 -2.92 17.31 -6.35
N GLN A 40 -2.22 17.58 -5.25
CA GLN A 40 -0.88 18.14 -5.27
C GLN A 40 0.22 17.07 -5.37
N ALA A 41 -0.07 15.85 -4.91
CA ALA A 41 0.90 14.75 -4.95
C ALA A 41 0.24 13.38 -4.85
N ASP A 42 0.88 12.39 -5.48
CA ASP A 42 0.63 10.96 -5.35
C ASP A 42 1.92 10.24 -4.95
N LEU A 43 1.83 9.37 -3.94
CA LEU A 43 2.91 8.59 -3.37
C LEU A 43 2.48 7.12 -3.27
N PRO A 44 2.69 6.33 -4.34
CA PRO A 44 2.54 4.89 -4.31
C PRO A 44 3.63 4.23 -3.44
N LEU A 45 3.22 3.36 -2.53
CA LEU A 45 4.11 2.59 -1.66
C LEU A 45 3.77 1.09 -1.73
N ALA A 46 4.78 0.23 -1.71
CA ALA A 46 4.64 -1.19 -1.43
C ALA A 46 5.75 -1.69 -0.51
N ILE A 47 5.40 -2.58 0.42
CA ILE A 47 6.30 -3.04 1.49
C ILE A 47 6.34 -4.57 1.59
N ILE A 48 7.38 -5.09 2.23
CA ILE A 48 7.42 -6.43 2.81
C ILE A 48 6.91 -6.32 4.26
N PRO A 49 5.71 -6.80 4.59
CA PRO A 49 5.08 -6.55 5.89
C PRO A 49 5.85 -7.10 7.09
N SER A 50 6.52 -8.23 6.92
CA SER A 50 7.31 -8.86 7.98
C SER A 50 8.61 -8.12 8.33
N THR A 51 9.20 -7.38 7.40
CA THR A 51 10.49 -6.66 7.60
C THR A 51 10.35 -5.15 7.59
N GLY A 52 9.24 -4.61 7.05
CA GLY A 52 9.05 -3.19 6.79
C GLY A 52 9.85 -2.67 5.59
N GLU A 53 10.56 -3.54 4.85
CA GLU A 53 11.35 -3.13 3.70
C GLU A 53 10.46 -2.62 2.57
N ILE A 54 10.83 -1.46 2.01
CA ILE A 54 10.15 -0.84 0.89
C ILE A 54 10.61 -1.51 -0.41
N VAL A 55 9.66 -2.00 -1.21
CA VAL A 55 9.93 -2.61 -2.53
C VAL A 55 9.45 -1.75 -3.69
N LEU A 56 8.56 -0.80 -3.41
CA LEU A 56 8.16 0.24 -4.35
C LEU A 56 7.92 1.52 -3.57
N LEU A 57 8.52 2.61 -4.04
CA LEU A 57 8.26 3.95 -3.57
C LEU A 57 8.40 4.90 -4.75
N GLN A 58 7.31 5.58 -5.08
CA GLN A 58 7.28 6.59 -6.14
C GLN A 58 6.62 7.84 -5.58
N LEU A 59 6.96 8.99 -6.15
CA LEU A 59 6.34 10.27 -5.81
C LEU A 59 6.14 11.04 -7.11
N ASP A 60 4.90 11.42 -7.38
CA ASP A 60 4.53 12.42 -8.38
C ASP A 60 3.93 13.64 -7.66
N GLY A 61 4.21 14.84 -8.17
CA GLY A 61 3.83 16.10 -7.53
C GLY A 61 4.79 16.57 -6.44
N HIS A 62 4.26 17.31 -5.45
CA HIS A 62 5.08 18.00 -4.45
C HIS A 62 4.59 17.78 -3.02
N LEU A 63 5.51 17.29 -2.18
CA LEU A 63 5.37 17.20 -0.73
C LEU A 63 6.58 17.88 -0.08
N THR A 64 6.33 18.57 1.03
CA THR A 64 7.41 18.95 1.96
C THR A 64 7.97 17.69 2.66
N PRO A 65 9.16 17.74 3.27
CA PRO A 65 9.71 16.60 4.01
C PRO A 65 8.77 16.05 5.09
N ASP A 66 8.12 16.94 5.87
CA ASP A 66 7.19 16.55 6.92
C ASP A 66 5.93 15.87 6.35
N GLU A 67 5.40 16.38 5.24
CA GLU A 67 4.25 15.78 4.55
C GLU A 67 4.60 14.44 3.90
N PHE A 68 5.83 14.30 3.40
CA PHE A 68 6.33 13.04 2.87
C PHE A 68 6.40 11.97 3.96
N GLU A 69 6.94 12.30 5.15
CA GLU A 69 6.95 11.37 6.29
C GLU A 69 5.53 10.98 6.70
N GLN A 70 4.62 11.96 6.80
CA GLN A 70 3.22 11.69 7.12
C GLN A 70 2.54 10.78 6.08
N ALA A 71 2.77 11.02 4.78
CA ALA A 71 2.23 10.22 3.70
C ALA A 71 2.79 8.79 3.72
N LEU A 72 4.11 8.65 3.93
CA LEU A 72 4.79 7.36 4.03
C LEU A 72 4.24 6.51 5.19
N ASP A 73 4.07 7.10 6.37
CA ASP A 73 3.52 6.40 7.55
C ASP A 73 2.07 5.99 7.33
N LEU A 74 1.28 6.87 6.69
CA LEU A 74 -0.12 6.62 6.38
C LEU A 74 -0.27 5.48 5.36
N ALA A 75 0.51 5.51 4.27
CA ALA A 75 0.52 4.46 3.26
C ALA A 75 1.02 3.12 3.83
N THR A 76 2.02 3.15 4.72
CA THR A 76 2.54 1.95 5.40
C THR A 76 1.45 1.31 6.25
N SER A 77 0.72 2.12 7.03
CA SER A 77 -0.40 1.65 7.84
C SER A 77 -1.51 1.04 6.97
N GLY A 78 -1.85 1.69 5.85
CA GLY A 78 -2.79 1.17 4.86
C GLY A 78 -2.35 -0.17 4.25
N CYS A 79 -1.05 -0.31 3.95
CA CYS A 79 -0.47 -1.57 3.48
C CYS A 79 -0.64 -2.70 4.50
N MET A 80 -0.50 -2.44 5.80
CA MET A 80 -0.70 -3.44 6.85
C MET A 80 -2.16 -3.90 6.95
N ASP A 81 -3.12 -3.01 6.71
CA ASP A 81 -4.53 -3.39 6.66
C ASP A 81 -4.89 -4.16 5.38
N LEU A 82 -4.32 -3.77 4.24
CA LEU A 82 -4.44 -4.54 2.99
C LEU A 82 -3.83 -5.93 3.12
N TYR A 83 -2.69 -6.07 3.81
CA TYR A 83 -2.06 -7.37 4.04
C TYR A 83 -3.00 -8.36 4.74
N LYS A 84 -3.71 -7.92 5.78
CA LYS A 84 -4.72 -8.73 6.49
C LYS A 84 -5.82 -9.18 5.53
N LYS A 85 -6.32 -8.27 4.69
CA LYS A 85 -7.38 -8.58 3.70
C LYS A 85 -6.89 -9.57 2.64
N MET A 86 -5.65 -9.42 2.17
CA MET A 86 -5.03 -10.34 1.20
C MET A 86 -4.90 -11.76 1.76
N ARG A 87 -4.45 -11.88 3.03
CA ARG A 87 -4.39 -13.18 3.73
C ARG A 87 -5.76 -13.80 3.88
N LEU A 88 -6.73 -13.03 4.39
CA LEU A 88 -8.10 -13.50 4.59
C LEU A 88 -8.73 -13.98 3.27
N ALA A 89 -8.46 -13.32 2.15
CA ALA A 89 -8.96 -13.74 0.84
C ALA A 89 -8.44 -15.13 0.42
N LEU A 90 -7.15 -15.42 0.66
CA LEU A 90 -6.56 -16.72 0.39
C LEU A 90 -7.06 -17.79 1.37
N GLU A 91 -7.14 -17.46 2.66
CA GLU A 91 -7.64 -18.36 3.71
C GLU A 91 -9.09 -18.78 3.43
N ASN A 92 -9.96 -17.82 3.06
CA ASN A 92 -11.36 -18.08 2.70
C ASN A 92 -11.49 -18.97 1.46
N ARG A 93 -10.60 -18.82 0.48
CA ARG A 93 -10.62 -19.61 -0.76
C ARG A 93 -10.19 -21.05 -0.53
N TYR A 94 -9.17 -21.27 0.30
CA TYR A 94 -8.53 -22.57 0.49
C TYR A 94 -8.93 -23.28 1.79
N GLY A 95 -9.81 -22.68 2.60
CA GLY A 95 -10.33 -23.28 3.83
C GLY A 95 -9.25 -23.45 4.90
N GLY A 96 -8.28 -22.54 4.94
CA GLY A 96 -7.23 -22.51 5.96
C GLY A 96 -7.81 -22.08 7.30
N SER A 97 -8.43 -23.02 8.02
CA SER A 97 -8.69 -22.85 9.45
C SER A 97 -7.35 -22.65 10.15
N ALA A 98 -7.10 -21.42 10.62
CA ALA A 98 -6.06 -21.16 11.63
C ALA A 98 -6.50 -21.71 12.99
#